data_AF-A0AA92DWI1-F1
#
_entry.id   AF-A0AA92DWI1-F1
#
_cell.length_a   1.000
_cell.length_b   1.000
_cell.length_c   1.000
_cell.angle_alpha   90.00
_cell.angle_beta   90.00
_cell.angle_gamma   90.00
#
_symmetry.space_group_name_H-M   'P 1'
#
loop_
_entity.id
_entity.type
_entity.pdbx_description
1 polymer ?
#
loop_
_entity_poly.entity_id
_entity_poly.type
_entity_poly.pdbx_seq_one_letter_code
_entity_poly.pdbx_strand_id
1 'polypeptide(L)'
;MQTNFTLTQLANADYRDSEAILRKCVHCGFCTATCPTYVLLGDELDSPRGRIYQIKDMLEKGGPPTEHQVKHVDRCLSCLSCMTTCPSGVNYMHLVDHARAHIEATHARPPADRAIRDLLARVLPNPRLFRLALIAAWFGKPFAGLLPGRLGALLALAPKSVPGPSHSDRAGSHPAVGPRRKRAALLVGCAQQVLAPQINEATIRLLNRQGVEVVVAKGADCCGALTHHMGKTGLSDAAAKKTIDAWIAEMDGEGLDAIIVNTSGCGTTVKDYAYQFREDAEYAPKALRVAAIARDVTEFLAEIGLSAPVIETGQAIAYHSACSMQHGQRIKDPPRHLLRGAGFEVKEIPEAHLCCGSAGTYNMLQPEIAVQLRDRKVRNIESTKAAAIAAGNLGCITQIATGTGLPIVHTVELLDWATGGPKPDALRDSPAFAGPAQAPGAAPRAAE
;
A
#
# COMPACT_ATOMS: atom_id res chain seq x y z
N MET A 1 -9.16 16.55 -24.79
CA MET A 1 -8.58 17.87 -24.44
C MET A 1 -7.51 18.24 -25.46
N GLN A 2 -7.41 19.50 -25.89
CA GLN A 2 -6.31 19.96 -26.78
C GLN A 2 -4.99 20.07 -26.00
N THR A 3 -3.87 19.71 -26.63
CA THR A 3 -2.51 19.84 -26.08
C THR A 3 -1.59 20.60 -27.04
N ASN A 4 -0.58 21.28 -26.49
CA ASN A 4 0.36 22.16 -27.21
C ASN A 4 1.83 21.83 -26.91
N PHE A 5 2.20 20.55 -26.91
CA PHE A 5 3.59 20.13 -26.74
C PHE A 5 4.42 20.41 -27.99
N THR A 6 5.67 20.85 -27.79
CA THR A 6 6.64 21.00 -28.89
C THR A 6 7.18 19.66 -29.35
N LEU A 7 7.64 19.56 -30.61
CA LEU A 7 8.28 18.35 -31.12
C LEU A 7 9.51 17.93 -30.29
N THR A 8 10.25 18.91 -29.75
CA THR A 8 11.39 18.66 -28.86
C THR A 8 10.96 18.03 -27.54
N GLN A 9 9.88 18.51 -26.92
CA GLN A 9 9.31 17.88 -25.72
C GLN A 9 8.86 16.44 -26.02
N LEU A 10 8.22 16.23 -27.17
CA LEU A 10 7.78 14.90 -27.61
C LEU A 10 8.94 13.97 -28.01
N ALA A 11 10.20 14.41 -28.00
CA ALA A 11 11.33 13.49 -28.07
C ALA A 11 11.49 12.67 -26.78
N ASN A 12 11.03 13.19 -25.64
CA ASN A 12 11.00 12.49 -24.37
C ASN A 12 9.77 11.56 -24.28
N ALA A 13 9.98 10.30 -23.89
CA ALA A 13 8.93 9.28 -23.82
C ALA A 13 7.82 9.60 -22.80
N ASP A 14 8.16 10.16 -21.63
CA ASP A 14 7.19 10.53 -20.60
C ASP A 14 6.30 11.69 -21.06
N TYR A 15 6.86 12.63 -21.83
CA TYR A 15 6.09 13.73 -22.41
C TYR A 15 5.12 13.24 -23.50
N ARG A 16 5.57 12.33 -24.38
CA ARG A 16 4.67 11.69 -25.37
C ARG A 16 3.52 10.95 -24.71
N ASP A 17 3.82 10.16 -23.68
CA ASP A 17 2.80 9.39 -22.97
C ASP A 17 1.84 10.31 -22.20
N SER A 18 2.37 11.33 -21.52
CA SER A 18 1.55 12.36 -20.87
C SER A 18 0.62 13.05 -21.85
N GLU A 19 1.10 13.42 -23.04
CA GLU A 19 0.25 14.00 -24.09
C GLU A 19 -0.90 13.05 -24.47
N ALA A 20 -0.57 11.78 -24.73
CA ALA A 20 -1.57 10.76 -25.09
C ALA A 20 -2.62 10.59 -23.99
N ILE A 21 -2.21 10.59 -22.72
CA ILE A 21 -3.13 10.52 -21.57
C ILE A 21 -4.00 11.78 -21.48
N LEU A 22 -3.41 12.97 -21.61
CA LEU A 22 -4.12 14.26 -21.52
C LEU A 22 -5.21 14.38 -22.60
N ARG A 23 -4.90 13.97 -23.84
CA ARG A 23 -5.85 14.04 -24.97
C ARG A 23 -7.13 13.24 -24.72
N LYS A 24 -7.06 12.14 -23.96
CA LYS A 24 -8.23 11.32 -23.57
C LYS A 24 -9.22 12.04 -22.65
N CYS A 25 -8.79 13.05 -21.89
CA CYS A 25 -9.68 13.73 -20.95
C CYS A 25 -10.76 14.56 -21.69
N VAL A 26 -12.03 14.30 -21.37
CA VAL A 26 -13.21 15.01 -21.94
C VAL A 26 -13.91 15.92 -20.93
N HIS A 27 -13.34 16.14 -19.73
CA HIS A 27 -13.88 17.04 -18.71
C HIS A 27 -15.26 16.72 -18.13
N CYS A 28 -15.74 15.48 -18.28
CA CYS A 28 -17.06 15.03 -17.81
C CYS A 28 -17.29 15.14 -16.30
N GLY A 29 -16.23 15.13 -15.48
CA GLY A 29 -16.32 15.36 -14.04
C GLY A 29 -16.64 14.14 -13.16
N PHE A 30 -16.87 12.94 -13.71
CA PHE A 30 -17.14 11.72 -12.91
C PHE A 30 -16.08 11.41 -11.84
N CYS A 31 -14.85 11.83 -12.08
CA CYS A 31 -13.73 11.66 -11.15
C CYS A 31 -13.84 12.52 -9.87
N THR A 32 -14.67 13.57 -9.84
CA THR A 32 -14.74 14.48 -8.68
C THR A 32 -15.44 13.80 -7.50
N ALA A 33 -16.53 13.07 -7.77
CA ALA A 33 -17.32 12.36 -6.75
C ALA A 33 -16.53 11.27 -6.00
N THR A 34 -15.48 10.72 -6.60
CA THR A 34 -14.65 9.66 -5.98
C THR A 34 -13.30 10.16 -5.48
N CYS A 35 -12.97 11.45 -5.66
CA CYS A 35 -11.70 12.03 -5.24
C CYS A 35 -11.75 12.42 -3.75
N PRO A 36 -10.95 11.81 -2.86
CA PRO A 36 -11.03 12.09 -1.43
C PRO A 36 -10.73 13.54 -1.05
N THR A 37 -9.76 14.17 -1.72
CA THR A 37 -9.39 15.56 -1.43
C THR A 37 -10.43 16.56 -1.92
N TYR A 38 -11.04 16.32 -3.09
CA TYR A 38 -12.13 17.16 -3.57
C TYR A 38 -13.38 17.03 -2.68
N VAL A 39 -13.78 15.80 -2.34
CA VAL A 39 -14.95 15.56 -1.48
C VAL A 39 -14.76 16.20 -0.10
N LEU A 40 -13.54 16.29 0.40
CA LEU A 40 -13.25 16.93 1.68
C LEU A 40 -13.15 18.45 1.58
N LEU A 41 -12.47 18.98 0.57
CA LEU A 41 -12.09 20.39 0.50
C LEU A 41 -13.04 21.25 -0.36
N GLY A 42 -13.79 20.64 -1.27
CA GLY A 42 -14.64 21.35 -2.25
C GLY A 42 -13.87 22.14 -3.32
N ASP A 43 -12.53 22.08 -3.31
CA ASP A 43 -11.66 22.83 -4.21
C ASP A 43 -11.44 22.06 -5.53
N GLU A 44 -11.91 22.61 -6.64
CA GLU A 44 -11.76 22.00 -7.98
C GLU A 44 -10.29 21.78 -8.36
N LEU A 45 -9.36 22.59 -7.86
CA LEU A 45 -7.92 22.42 -8.10
C LEU A 45 -7.37 21.18 -7.41
N ASP A 46 -8.03 20.72 -6.35
CA ASP A 46 -7.81 19.44 -5.68
C ASP A 46 -8.68 18.30 -6.24
N SER A 47 -9.40 18.52 -7.33
CA SER A 47 -10.07 17.47 -8.11
C SER A 47 -9.08 16.78 -9.08
N PRO A 48 -9.34 15.54 -9.53
CA PRO A 48 -8.48 14.89 -10.52
C PRO A 48 -8.45 15.65 -11.84
N ARG A 49 -9.58 16.23 -12.25
CA ARG A 49 -9.67 17.05 -13.46
C ARG A 49 -8.92 18.38 -13.31
N GLY A 50 -9.05 19.05 -12.17
CA GLY A 50 -8.29 20.27 -11.89
C GLY A 50 -6.79 20.00 -11.87
N ARG A 51 -6.35 18.88 -11.29
CA ARG A 51 -4.94 18.45 -11.35
C ARG A 51 -4.49 18.10 -12.77
N ILE A 52 -5.31 17.42 -13.57
CA ILE A 52 -5.00 17.17 -14.99
C ILE A 52 -4.70 18.48 -15.73
N TYR A 53 -5.51 19.53 -15.53
CA TYR A 53 -5.24 20.84 -16.12
C TYR A 53 -3.93 21.47 -15.63
N GLN A 54 -3.68 21.40 -14.32
CA GLN A 54 -2.44 21.92 -13.74
C GLN A 54 -1.21 21.19 -14.25
N ILE A 55 -1.29 19.86 -14.41
CA ILE A 55 -0.22 19.03 -14.95
C ILE A 55 0.00 19.33 -16.43
N LYS A 56 -1.07 19.44 -17.22
CA LYS A 56 -0.96 19.87 -18.62
C LYS A 56 -0.22 21.19 -18.75
N ASP A 57 -0.68 22.22 -18.04
CA ASP A 57 -0.09 23.55 -18.11
C ASP A 57 1.39 23.54 -17.69
N MET A 58 1.70 22.80 -16.63
CA MET A 58 3.06 22.61 -16.14
C MET A 58 3.97 21.95 -17.19
N LEU A 59 3.53 20.83 -17.77
CA LEU A 59 4.35 20.06 -18.72
C LEU A 59 4.48 20.76 -20.08
N GLU A 60 3.42 21.39 -20.59
CA GLU A 60 3.48 22.13 -21.86
C GLU A 60 4.46 23.31 -21.80
N LYS A 61 4.51 24.02 -20.67
CA LYS A 61 5.45 25.12 -20.46
C LYS A 61 6.90 24.66 -20.30
N GLY A 62 7.13 23.43 -19.85
CA GLY A 62 8.47 22.82 -19.69
C GLY A 62 9.38 23.42 -18.61
N GLY A 63 9.00 24.54 -17.98
CA GLY A 63 9.76 25.21 -16.92
C GLY A 63 9.33 24.81 -15.49
N PRO A 64 9.91 25.46 -14.46
CA PRO A 64 9.54 25.24 -13.07
C PRO A 64 8.05 25.53 -12.83
N PRO A 65 7.31 24.61 -12.19
CA PRO A 65 5.93 24.86 -11.82
C PRO A 65 5.82 25.94 -10.74
N THR A 66 4.67 26.62 -10.75
CA THR A 66 4.28 27.54 -9.68
C THR A 66 4.05 26.80 -8.36
N GLU A 67 4.21 27.50 -7.24
CA GLU A 67 3.93 26.94 -5.90
C GLU A 67 2.50 26.41 -5.79
N HIS A 68 1.55 27.08 -6.43
CA HIS A 68 0.15 26.67 -6.48
C HIS A 68 -0.03 25.31 -7.18
N GLN A 69 0.57 25.11 -8.35
CA GLN A 69 0.55 23.82 -9.05
C GLN A 69 1.16 22.72 -8.19
N VAL A 70 2.31 23.00 -7.56
CA VAL A 70 2.99 22.04 -6.68
C VAL A 70 2.12 21.66 -5.50
N LYS A 71 1.50 22.63 -4.82
CA LYS A 71 0.60 22.41 -3.68
C LYS A 71 -0.52 21.42 -4.03
N HIS A 72 -1.22 21.64 -5.14
CA HIS A 72 -2.36 20.79 -5.51
C HIS A 72 -1.93 19.41 -5.99
N VAL A 73 -0.82 19.29 -6.74
CA VAL A 73 -0.28 17.98 -7.14
C VAL A 73 0.21 17.19 -5.91
N ASP A 74 0.91 17.84 -4.97
CA ASP A 74 1.38 17.23 -3.72
C ASP A 74 0.23 16.80 -2.80
N ARG A 75 -0.95 17.44 -2.90
CA ARG A 75 -2.16 17.01 -2.19
C ARG A 75 -2.80 15.76 -2.78
N CYS A 76 -2.39 15.28 -3.95
CA CYS A 76 -2.90 14.03 -4.49
C CYS A 76 -2.41 12.82 -3.67
N LEU A 77 -3.32 11.94 -3.24
CA LEU A 77 -2.98 10.71 -2.52
C LEU A 77 -2.52 9.57 -3.45
N SER A 78 -2.62 9.72 -4.77
CA SER A 78 -2.45 8.60 -5.73
C SER A 78 -3.31 7.38 -5.40
N CYS A 79 -4.55 7.60 -4.94
CA CYS A 79 -5.49 6.52 -4.64
C CYS A 79 -6.10 5.85 -5.88
N LEU A 80 -5.98 6.50 -7.05
CA LEU A 80 -6.41 6.02 -8.36
C LEU A 80 -7.91 5.73 -8.53
N SER A 81 -8.76 6.12 -7.57
CA SER A 81 -10.22 6.00 -7.71
C SER A 81 -10.75 6.73 -8.94
N CYS A 82 -10.12 7.86 -9.29
CA CYS A 82 -10.39 8.63 -10.50
C CYS A 82 -10.18 7.82 -11.79
N MET A 83 -9.20 6.91 -11.82
CA MET A 83 -8.91 6.08 -12.98
C MET A 83 -9.98 4.99 -13.17
N THR A 84 -10.42 4.36 -12.07
CA THR A 84 -11.47 3.34 -12.12
C THR A 84 -12.82 3.89 -12.57
N THR A 85 -13.15 5.13 -12.19
CA THR A 85 -14.43 5.76 -12.56
C THR A 85 -14.39 6.49 -13.91
N CYS A 86 -13.20 6.64 -14.53
CA CYS A 86 -13.07 7.44 -15.75
C CYS A 86 -13.61 6.67 -16.97
N PRO A 87 -14.69 7.14 -17.64
CA PRO A 87 -15.20 6.47 -18.83
C PRO A 87 -14.25 6.59 -20.04
N SER A 88 -13.37 7.60 -20.03
CA SER A 88 -12.41 7.86 -21.10
C SER A 88 -11.08 7.13 -20.93
N GLY A 89 -10.90 6.37 -19.85
CA GLY A 89 -9.66 5.61 -19.61
C GLY A 89 -8.41 6.47 -19.46
N VAL A 90 -8.53 7.64 -18.80
CA VAL A 90 -7.38 8.48 -18.46
C VAL A 90 -6.51 7.75 -17.45
N ASN A 91 -5.28 7.41 -17.84
CA ASN A 91 -4.30 6.79 -16.95
C ASN A 91 -3.67 7.85 -16.03
N TYR A 92 -4.43 8.21 -14.99
CA TYR A 92 -3.99 9.24 -14.04
C TYR A 92 -2.73 8.84 -13.25
N MET A 93 -2.47 7.53 -13.08
CA MET A 93 -1.31 7.01 -12.34
C MET A 93 0.00 7.51 -12.96
N HIS A 94 0.21 7.25 -14.25
CA HIS A 94 1.43 7.66 -14.94
C HIS A 94 1.51 9.18 -15.08
N LEU A 95 0.39 9.85 -15.33
CA LEU A 95 0.35 11.31 -15.43
C LEU A 95 0.80 12.02 -14.14
N VAL A 96 0.33 11.57 -12.96
CA VAL A 96 0.73 12.20 -11.69
C VAL A 96 2.18 11.85 -11.31
N ASP A 97 2.67 10.68 -11.73
CA ASP A 97 4.06 10.29 -11.49
C ASP A 97 5.03 11.12 -12.35
N HIS A 98 4.75 11.31 -13.65
CA HIS A 98 5.51 12.22 -14.51
C HIS A 98 5.49 13.66 -13.96
N ALA A 99 4.33 14.12 -13.48
CA ALA A 99 4.19 15.43 -12.87
C ALA A 99 5.08 15.60 -11.64
N ARG A 100 5.14 14.59 -10.76
CA ARG A 100 5.98 14.62 -9.54
C ARG A 100 7.46 14.57 -9.86
N ALA A 101 7.86 13.77 -10.84
CA ALA A 101 9.24 13.74 -11.32
C ALA A 101 9.66 15.12 -11.87
N HIS A 102 8.80 15.76 -12.68
CA HIS A 102 9.03 17.12 -13.18
C HIS A 102 9.14 18.14 -12.05
N ILE A 103 8.24 18.09 -11.06
CA ILE A 103 8.28 18.97 -9.88
C ILE A 103 9.59 18.79 -9.11
N GLU A 104 9.99 17.55 -8.81
CA GLU A 104 11.23 17.28 -8.06
C GLU A 104 12.48 17.75 -8.83
N ALA A 105 12.48 17.64 -10.15
CA ALA A 105 13.60 18.06 -10.99
C ALA A 105 13.70 19.58 -11.18
N THR A 106 12.57 20.30 -11.24
CA THR A 106 12.55 21.69 -11.71
C THR A 106 12.11 22.71 -10.65
N HIS A 107 11.41 22.31 -9.59
CA HIS A 107 10.88 23.23 -8.58
C HIS A 107 11.79 23.35 -7.36
N ALA A 108 12.14 24.59 -7.00
CA ALA A 108 12.92 24.88 -5.80
C ALA A 108 12.04 24.88 -4.54
N ARG A 109 11.84 23.70 -3.93
CA ARG A 109 11.11 23.57 -2.65
C ARG A 109 11.81 24.33 -1.50
N PRO A 110 11.05 24.87 -0.53
CA PRO A 110 11.61 25.45 0.69
C PRO A 110 12.57 24.47 1.41
N PRO A 111 13.67 24.94 2.03
CA PRO A 111 14.69 24.06 2.61
C PRO A 111 14.14 23.05 3.64
N ALA A 112 13.18 23.47 4.46
CA ALA A 112 12.54 22.59 5.44
C ALA A 112 11.72 21.46 4.80
N ASP A 113 10.98 21.73 3.71
CA ASP A 113 10.22 20.71 2.97
C ASP A 113 11.17 19.71 2.31
N ARG A 114 12.26 20.21 1.73
CA ARG A 114 13.32 19.37 1.13
C ARG A 114 13.97 18.46 2.18
N ALA A 115 14.35 19.03 3.33
CA ALA A 115 14.97 18.27 4.41
C ALA A 115 14.08 17.14 4.94
N ILE A 116 12.78 17.40 5.15
CA ILE A 116 11.83 16.36 5.58
C ILE A 116 11.68 15.29 4.51
N ARG A 117 11.49 15.65 3.25
CA ARG A 117 11.36 14.68 2.14
C ARG A 117 12.61 13.83 1.98
N ASP A 118 13.80 14.41 2.10
CA ASP A 118 15.08 13.70 2.04
C ASP A 118 15.26 12.75 3.24
N LEU A 119 14.88 13.19 4.44
CA LEU A 119 14.87 12.34 5.63
C LEU A 119 13.96 11.13 5.40
N LEU A 120 12.71 11.34 4.96
CA LEU A 120 11.76 10.27 4.71
C LEU A 120 12.26 9.31 3.61
N ALA A 121 12.85 9.84 2.54
CA ALA A 121 13.39 9.07 1.43
C ALA A 121 14.58 8.18 1.82
N ARG A 122 15.34 8.55 2.85
CA ARG A 122 16.49 7.77 3.34
C ARG A 122 16.12 6.82 4.46
N VAL A 123 15.25 7.26 5.37
CA VAL A 123 14.90 6.52 6.59
C VAL A 123 13.88 5.43 6.30
N LEU A 124 12.74 5.75 5.68
CA LEU A 124 11.64 4.77 5.53
C LEU A 124 11.98 3.56 4.65
N PRO A 125 12.73 3.71 3.53
CA PRO A 125 13.13 2.56 2.71
C PRO A 125 14.24 1.70 3.34
N ASN A 126 14.90 2.17 4.40
CA ASN A 126 15.98 1.45 5.07
C ASN A 126 15.51 0.90 6.44
N PRO A 127 15.24 -0.42 6.56
CA PRO A 127 14.68 -1.00 7.78
C PRO A 127 15.49 -0.78 9.06
N ARG A 128 16.83 -0.70 8.93
CA ARG A 128 17.72 -0.45 10.07
C ARG A 128 17.58 0.99 10.55
N LEU A 129 17.68 1.95 9.64
CA LEU A 129 17.51 3.36 9.96
C LEU A 129 16.09 3.66 10.44
N PHE A 130 15.07 3.05 9.82
CA PHE A 130 13.70 3.24 10.24
C PHE A 130 13.45 2.74 11.66
N ARG A 131 13.94 1.54 11.99
CA ARG A 131 13.84 0.99 13.36
C ARG A 131 14.54 1.91 14.37
N LEU A 132 15.74 2.39 14.07
CA LEU A 132 16.45 3.35 14.92
C LEU A 132 15.65 4.65 15.10
N ALA A 133 15.06 5.18 14.03
CA ALA A 133 14.23 6.38 14.09
C ALA A 133 12.98 6.18 14.96
N LEU A 134 12.34 5.02 14.91
CA LEU A 134 11.18 4.71 15.78
C LEU A 134 11.58 4.56 17.25
N ILE A 135 12.73 3.94 17.53
CA ILE A 135 13.27 3.87 18.90
C ILE A 135 13.57 5.28 19.42
N ALA A 136 14.20 6.13 18.61
CA ALA A 136 14.44 7.54 18.96
C ALA A 136 13.13 8.31 19.18
N ALA A 137 12.13 8.08 18.33
CA ALA A 137 10.81 8.68 18.44
C ALA A 137 10.11 8.32 19.75
N TRP A 138 10.36 7.14 20.33
CA TRP A 138 9.79 6.76 21.62
C TRP A 138 10.22 7.70 22.75
N PHE A 139 11.49 8.11 22.76
CA PHE A 139 12.01 9.12 23.69
C PHE A 139 11.50 10.53 23.38
N GLY A 140 11.22 10.83 22.11
CA GLY A 140 10.68 12.12 21.67
C GLY A 140 9.16 12.28 21.87
N LYS A 141 8.41 11.17 21.97
CA LYS A 141 6.93 11.17 21.99
C LYS A 141 6.31 12.00 23.12
N PRO A 142 6.83 12.03 24.36
CA PRO A 142 6.33 12.91 25.41
C PRO A 142 6.39 14.40 25.05
N PHE A 143 7.28 14.79 24.14
CA PHE A 143 7.48 16.17 23.70
C PHE A 143 6.74 16.50 22.39
N ALA A 144 5.94 15.57 21.84
CA ALA A 144 5.29 15.75 20.55
C ALA A 144 4.37 16.99 20.50
N GLY A 145 3.69 17.33 21.61
CA GLY A 145 2.83 18.51 21.71
C GLY A 145 3.58 19.85 21.76
N LEU A 146 4.89 19.82 22.01
CA LEU A 146 5.76 21.00 22.03
C LEU A 146 6.43 21.24 20.67
N LEU A 147 6.35 20.27 19.75
CA LEU A 147 7.00 20.33 18.46
C LEU A 147 6.06 20.87 17.38
N PRO A 148 6.48 21.87 16.59
CA PRO A 148 5.60 22.51 15.61
C PRO A 148 5.36 21.62 14.38
N GLY A 149 4.14 21.70 13.85
CA GLY A 149 3.76 21.21 12.52
C GLY A 149 4.07 19.74 12.27
N ARG A 150 4.76 19.46 11.14
CA ARG A 150 5.00 18.10 10.63
C ARG A 150 5.86 17.23 11.54
N LEU A 151 6.74 17.81 12.36
CA LEU A 151 7.56 17.04 13.31
C LEU A 151 6.72 16.43 14.43
N GLY A 152 5.79 17.21 14.99
CA GLY A 152 4.82 16.70 15.95
C GLY A 152 3.94 15.60 15.35
N ALA A 153 3.47 15.79 14.11
CA ALA A 153 2.69 14.78 13.39
C ALA A 153 3.47 13.47 13.14
N LEU A 154 4.75 13.56 12.76
CA LEU A 154 5.63 12.39 12.60
C LEU A 154 5.79 11.59 13.89
N LEU A 155 6.00 12.28 15.02
CA LEU A 155 6.09 11.62 16.32
C LEU A 155 4.76 11.02 16.78
N ALA A 156 3.64 11.68 16.48
CA ALA A 156 2.32 11.17 16.78
C ALA A 156 2.00 9.86 16.01
N LEU A 157 2.55 9.71 14.80
CA LEU A 157 2.43 8.48 14.00
C LEU A 157 3.31 7.33 14.49
N ALA A 158 4.30 7.59 15.37
CA ALA A 158 5.17 6.53 15.88
C ALA A 158 4.37 5.54 16.76
N PRO A 159 4.48 4.22 16.53
CA PRO A 159 3.73 3.21 17.26
C PRO A 159 4.14 3.19 18.74
N LYS A 160 3.30 2.60 19.60
CA LYS A 160 3.59 2.47 21.04
C LYS A 160 4.72 1.48 21.32
N SER A 161 4.86 0.47 20.48
CA SER A 161 5.92 -0.54 20.53
C SER A 161 6.42 -0.83 19.11
N VAL A 162 7.69 -1.22 19.00
CA VAL A 162 8.30 -1.64 17.73
C VAL A 162 8.67 -3.11 17.87
N PRO A 163 8.10 -4.01 17.06
CA PRO A 163 8.46 -5.41 17.07
C PRO A 163 9.95 -5.64 16.78
N GLY A 164 10.48 -6.71 17.36
CA GLY A 164 11.82 -7.21 17.02
C GLY A 164 11.90 -7.63 15.54
N PRO A 165 13.10 -7.66 14.93
CA PRO A 165 13.26 -8.21 13.60
C PRO A 165 12.84 -9.68 13.54
N SER A 166 12.05 -10.07 12.54
CA SER A 166 11.67 -11.47 12.36
C SER A 166 12.80 -12.27 11.71
N HIS A 167 12.92 -13.54 12.12
CA HIS A 167 13.77 -14.51 11.42
C HIS A 167 13.22 -14.86 10.04
N SER A 168 11.89 -14.80 9.87
CA SER A 168 11.21 -15.14 8.61
C SER A 168 11.49 -14.15 7.50
N ASP A 169 11.83 -12.89 7.85
CA ASP A 169 12.19 -11.83 6.90
C ASP A 169 13.65 -11.92 6.43
N ARG A 170 14.46 -12.83 6.98
CA ARG A 170 15.86 -13.01 6.55
C ARG A 170 15.90 -13.80 5.24
N ALA A 171 16.91 -13.49 4.43
CA ALA A 171 17.12 -14.21 3.17
C ALA A 171 17.27 -15.72 3.40
N GLY A 172 16.54 -16.51 2.62
CA GLY A 172 16.48 -17.96 2.77
C GLY A 172 15.18 -18.55 2.22
N SER A 173 15.09 -19.87 2.23
CA SER A 173 13.92 -20.64 1.80
C SER A 173 13.15 -21.16 3.00
N HIS A 174 11.82 -21.07 2.92
CA HIS A 174 10.88 -21.67 3.85
C HIS A 174 10.17 -22.82 3.13
N PRO A 175 10.45 -24.08 3.50
CA PRO A 175 9.95 -25.24 2.76
C PRO A 175 8.43 -25.37 2.87
N ALA A 176 7.82 -25.86 1.79
CA ALA A 176 6.42 -26.28 1.78
C ALA A 176 6.17 -27.38 2.82
N VAL A 177 4.97 -27.40 3.41
CA VAL A 177 4.50 -28.53 4.21
C VAL A 177 3.93 -29.57 3.25
N GLY A 178 4.49 -30.78 3.26
CA GLY A 178 4.14 -31.83 2.31
C GLY A 178 4.80 -31.63 0.95
N PRO A 179 4.22 -32.15 -0.16
CA PRO A 179 4.82 -32.04 -1.48
C PRO A 179 4.84 -30.58 -1.98
N ARG A 180 5.98 -30.16 -2.53
CA ARG A 180 6.12 -28.84 -3.16
C ARG A 180 5.25 -28.76 -4.42
N ARG A 181 4.19 -27.96 -4.37
CA ARG A 181 3.27 -27.68 -5.50
C ARG A 181 3.70 -26.45 -6.30
N LYS A 182 4.22 -25.44 -5.61
CA LYS A 182 4.60 -24.13 -6.17
C LYS A 182 5.80 -23.57 -5.41
N ARG A 183 6.51 -22.62 -6.02
CA ARG A 183 7.57 -21.83 -5.39
C ARG A 183 7.33 -20.35 -5.62
N ALA A 184 7.32 -19.55 -4.55
CA ALA A 184 7.01 -18.13 -4.64
C ALA A 184 8.01 -17.28 -3.84
N ALA A 185 8.42 -16.14 -4.39
CA ALA A 185 9.21 -15.17 -3.65
C ALA A 185 8.30 -14.26 -2.83
N LEU A 186 8.68 -13.90 -1.61
CA LEU A 186 7.95 -12.93 -0.78
C LEU A 186 8.67 -11.59 -0.77
N LEU A 187 7.99 -10.52 -1.15
CA LEU A 187 8.45 -9.16 -0.86
C LEU A 187 8.19 -8.86 0.62
N VAL A 188 9.25 -8.91 1.44
CA VAL A 188 9.18 -8.63 2.88
C VAL A 188 8.75 -7.21 3.19
N GLY A 189 9.09 -6.25 2.30
CA GLY A 189 8.72 -4.84 2.38
C GLY A 189 9.52 -4.05 3.43
N CYS A 190 9.96 -2.85 3.07
CA CYS A 190 10.89 -2.06 3.89
C CYS A 190 10.26 -1.57 5.21
N ALA A 191 9.03 -1.08 5.18
CA ALA A 191 8.32 -0.62 6.36
C ALA A 191 7.63 -1.78 7.10
N GLN A 192 7.16 -2.80 6.38
CA GLN A 192 6.40 -3.93 6.95
C GLN A 192 7.25 -4.76 7.90
N GLN A 193 8.48 -5.11 7.51
CA GLN A 193 9.42 -5.85 8.38
C GLN A 193 9.82 -5.09 9.66
N VAL A 194 9.52 -3.78 9.74
CA VAL A 194 9.75 -2.96 10.94
C VAL A 194 8.50 -2.83 11.79
N LEU A 195 7.35 -2.54 11.16
CA LEU A 195 6.11 -2.20 11.87
C LEU A 195 5.22 -3.41 12.15
N ALA A 196 5.22 -4.41 11.28
CA ALA A 196 4.33 -5.56 11.36
C ALA A 196 4.93 -6.81 10.70
N PRO A 197 6.11 -7.30 11.16
CA PRO A 197 6.74 -8.48 10.58
C PRO A 197 5.89 -9.75 10.67
N GLN A 198 4.98 -9.83 11.65
CA GLN A 198 4.04 -10.95 11.81
C GLN A 198 3.14 -11.18 10.58
N ILE A 199 2.93 -10.17 9.73
CA ILE A 199 2.20 -10.32 8.46
C ILE A 199 2.96 -11.25 7.51
N ASN A 200 4.29 -11.09 7.41
CA ASN A 200 5.13 -11.96 6.59
C ASN A 200 5.19 -13.37 7.17
N GLU A 201 5.30 -13.49 8.50
CA GLU A 201 5.28 -14.78 9.18
C GLU A 201 3.97 -15.54 8.93
N ALA A 202 2.83 -14.86 9.03
CA ALA A 202 1.51 -15.44 8.73
C ALA A 202 1.41 -15.86 7.25
N THR A 203 1.94 -15.04 6.34
CA THR A 203 1.97 -15.36 4.91
C THR A 203 2.79 -16.61 4.61
N ILE A 204 4.00 -16.70 5.17
CA ILE A 204 4.88 -17.87 4.99
C ILE A 204 4.20 -19.12 5.57
N ARG A 205 3.71 -19.07 6.81
CA ARG A 205 3.03 -20.22 7.43
C ARG A 205 1.84 -20.67 6.60
N LEU A 206 1.00 -19.73 6.16
CA LEU A 206 -0.19 -20.02 5.38
C LEU A 206 0.15 -20.67 4.03
N LEU A 207 1.06 -20.06 3.26
CA LEU A 207 1.47 -20.56 1.95
C LEU A 207 2.18 -21.92 2.05
N ASN A 208 3.04 -22.12 3.05
CA ASN A 208 3.70 -23.40 3.27
C ASN A 208 2.67 -24.52 3.51
N ARG A 209 1.59 -24.26 4.27
CA ARG A 209 0.49 -25.23 4.46
C ARG A 209 -0.29 -25.53 3.17
N GLN A 210 -0.27 -24.63 2.19
CA GLN A 210 -0.87 -24.85 0.86
C GLN A 210 0.07 -25.57 -0.12
N GLY A 211 1.24 -26.04 0.35
CA GLY A 211 2.24 -26.73 -0.47
C GLY A 211 3.12 -25.77 -1.28
N VAL A 212 3.20 -24.49 -0.89
CA VAL A 212 4.03 -23.49 -1.57
C VAL A 212 5.33 -23.32 -0.80
N GLU A 213 6.47 -23.50 -1.46
CA GLU A 213 7.77 -23.09 -0.92
C GLU A 213 7.88 -21.56 -1.04
N VAL A 214 8.21 -20.89 0.06
CA VAL A 214 8.39 -19.43 0.07
C VAL A 214 9.85 -19.07 0.17
N VAL A 215 10.37 -18.30 -0.78
CA VAL A 215 11.74 -17.77 -0.74
C VAL A 215 11.75 -16.28 -0.40
N VAL A 216 12.63 -15.87 0.50
CA VAL A 216 12.97 -14.48 0.73
C VAL A 216 14.30 -14.22 0.02
N ALA A 217 14.23 -13.56 -1.14
CA ALA A 217 15.41 -13.31 -1.96
C ALA A 217 16.33 -12.28 -1.31
N LYS A 218 17.64 -12.55 -1.30
CA LYS A 218 18.63 -11.64 -0.71
C LYS A 218 18.66 -10.32 -1.49
N GLY A 219 18.23 -9.24 -0.84
CA GLY A 219 18.31 -7.88 -1.37
C GLY A 219 16.99 -7.32 -1.91
N ALA A 220 15.92 -8.13 -1.98
CA ALA A 220 14.56 -7.74 -2.39
C ALA A 220 13.75 -7.11 -1.24
N ASP A 221 14.31 -6.07 -0.61
CA ASP A 221 13.76 -5.51 0.64
C ASP A 221 12.71 -4.41 0.40
N CYS A 222 12.85 -3.64 -0.68
CA CYS A 222 12.04 -2.44 -0.96
C CYS A 222 11.63 -2.36 -2.43
N CYS A 223 10.35 -2.08 -2.69
CA CYS A 223 9.81 -1.96 -4.04
C CYS A 223 10.05 -0.60 -4.71
N GLY A 224 10.59 0.40 -4.01
CA GLY A 224 10.79 1.77 -4.55
C GLY A 224 9.58 2.72 -4.47
N ALA A 225 8.39 2.21 -4.12
CA ALA A 225 7.13 2.98 -4.16
C ALA A 225 7.16 4.31 -3.38
N LEU A 226 7.77 4.32 -2.19
CA LEU A 226 7.77 5.51 -1.32
C LEU A 226 8.53 6.68 -1.96
N THR A 227 9.71 6.42 -2.54
CA THR A 227 10.51 7.45 -3.20
C THR A 227 9.94 7.82 -4.56
N HIS A 228 9.35 6.84 -5.28
CA HIS A 228 8.61 7.07 -6.52
C HIS A 228 7.51 8.13 -6.35
N HIS A 229 6.64 7.94 -5.37
CA HIS A 229 5.53 8.86 -5.10
C HIS A 229 5.97 10.24 -4.59
N MET A 230 7.24 10.42 -4.23
CA MET A 230 7.82 11.73 -3.91
C MET A 230 8.50 12.39 -5.12
N GLY A 231 8.51 11.76 -6.30
CA GLY A 231 9.21 12.23 -7.49
C GLY A 231 10.70 11.89 -7.53
N LYS A 232 11.21 11.14 -6.55
CA LYS A 232 12.63 10.77 -6.45
C LYS A 232 12.92 9.49 -7.25
N THR A 233 12.78 9.58 -8.57
CA THR A 233 12.88 8.45 -9.51
C THR A 233 14.20 7.70 -9.39
N GLY A 234 15.34 8.38 -9.32
CA GLY A 234 16.65 7.71 -9.17
C GLY A 234 16.76 6.80 -7.94
N LEU A 235 16.16 7.18 -6.80
CA LEU A 235 16.11 6.32 -5.60
C LEU A 235 15.11 5.17 -5.75
N SER A 236 13.97 5.44 -6.39
CA SER A 236 12.97 4.42 -6.72
C SER A 236 13.58 3.34 -7.62
N ASP A 237 14.20 3.76 -8.73
CA ASP A 237 14.76 2.89 -9.75
C ASP A 237 15.88 2.04 -9.18
N ALA A 238 16.77 2.63 -8.38
CA ALA A 238 17.85 1.87 -7.72
C ALA A 238 17.32 0.76 -6.81
N ALA A 239 16.27 1.04 -6.01
CA ALA A 239 15.65 0.04 -5.14
C ALA A 239 14.92 -1.05 -5.95
N ALA A 240 14.18 -0.65 -6.99
CA ALA A 240 13.46 -1.57 -7.85
C ALA A 240 14.40 -2.46 -8.67
N LYS A 241 15.48 -1.92 -9.25
CA LYS A 241 16.52 -2.69 -9.97
C LYS A 241 17.15 -3.77 -9.09
N LYS A 242 17.56 -3.42 -7.86
CA LYS A 242 18.09 -4.39 -6.88
C LYS A 242 17.11 -5.53 -6.60
N THR A 243 15.83 -5.19 -6.45
CA THR A 243 14.76 -6.17 -6.20
C THR A 243 14.50 -7.04 -7.43
N ILE A 244 14.49 -6.46 -8.63
CA ILE A 244 14.35 -7.16 -9.90
C ILE A 244 15.50 -8.16 -10.07
N ASP A 245 16.76 -7.74 -9.89
CA ASP A 245 17.91 -8.63 -10.06
C ASP A 245 17.86 -9.81 -9.07
N ALA A 246 17.45 -9.56 -7.82
CA ALA A 246 17.29 -10.61 -6.82
C ALA A 246 16.22 -11.65 -7.24
N TRP A 247 15.07 -11.21 -7.77
CA TRP A 247 14.04 -12.14 -8.24
C TRP A 247 14.38 -12.82 -9.56
N ILE A 248 15.07 -12.13 -10.48
CA ILE A 248 15.54 -12.75 -11.72
C ILE A 248 16.53 -13.87 -11.40
N ALA A 249 17.42 -13.69 -10.43
CA ALA A 249 18.31 -14.76 -9.97
C ALA A 249 17.54 -15.99 -9.45
N GLU A 250 16.46 -15.77 -8.69
CA GLU A 250 15.58 -16.86 -8.23
C GLU A 250 14.80 -17.52 -9.39
N MET A 251 14.35 -16.73 -10.37
CA MET A 251 13.64 -17.22 -11.56
C MET A 251 14.54 -18.04 -12.48
N ASP A 252 15.81 -17.64 -12.63
CA ASP A 252 16.79 -18.31 -13.48
C ASP A 252 17.44 -19.52 -12.79
N GLY A 253 17.33 -19.61 -11.46
CA GLY A 253 17.75 -20.76 -10.64
C GLY A 253 16.69 -21.85 -10.56
N GLU A 254 16.07 -22.01 -9.38
CA GLU A 254 15.02 -23.02 -9.16
C GLU A 254 13.66 -22.66 -9.76
N GLY A 255 13.52 -21.44 -10.27
CA GLY A 255 12.26 -20.92 -10.81
C GLY A 255 11.38 -20.26 -9.74
N LEU A 256 10.44 -19.45 -10.20
CA LEU A 256 9.36 -18.87 -9.40
C LEU A 256 8.05 -18.94 -10.17
N ASP A 257 7.00 -19.40 -9.50
CA ASP A 257 5.62 -19.34 -10.00
C ASP A 257 4.98 -17.98 -9.72
N ALA A 258 5.38 -17.31 -8.63
CA ALA A 258 4.80 -16.04 -8.19
C ALA A 258 5.78 -15.20 -7.36
N ILE A 259 5.55 -13.90 -7.34
CA ILE A 259 6.16 -12.94 -6.41
C ILE A 259 5.04 -12.36 -5.54
N ILE A 260 4.97 -12.79 -4.29
CA ILE A 260 3.91 -12.45 -3.35
C ILE A 260 4.18 -11.11 -2.70
N VAL A 261 3.16 -10.25 -2.67
CA VAL A 261 3.20 -8.94 -2.07
C VAL A 261 2.03 -8.77 -1.10
N ASN A 262 2.34 -8.52 0.16
CA ASN A 262 1.33 -8.31 1.22
C ASN A 262 0.79 -6.87 1.23
N THR A 263 1.69 -5.89 1.12
CA THR A 263 1.28 -4.48 1.11
C THR A 263 0.89 -4.06 -0.31
N SER A 264 -0.41 -3.90 -0.54
CA SER A 264 -0.95 -3.59 -1.89
C SER A 264 -0.40 -2.31 -2.56
N GLY A 265 0.16 -1.36 -1.82
CA GLY A 265 0.90 -0.22 -2.38
C GLY A 265 2.17 -0.66 -3.12
N CYS A 266 2.94 -1.56 -2.50
CA CYS A 266 4.07 -2.23 -3.14
C CYS A 266 3.60 -3.04 -4.35
N GLY A 267 2.48 -3.76 -4.23
CA GLY A 267 1.95 -4.61 -5.32
C GLY A 267 1.59 -3.79 -6.56
N THR A 268 1.02 -2.61 -6.38
CA THR A 268 0.74 -1.67 -7.48
C THR A 268 2.03 -1.25 -8.20
N THR A 269 3.10 -0.96 -7.45
CA THR A 269 4.38 -0.54 -8.03
C THR A 269 5.08 -1.70 -8.74
N VAL A 270 5.16 -2.88 -8.11
CA VAL A 270 5.83 -4.06 -8.71
C VAL A 270 5.13 -4.49 -10.01
N LYS A 271 3.79 -4.46 -10.06
CA LYS A 271 3.03 -4.74 -11.28
C LYS A 271 3.24 -3.69 -12.38
N ASP A 272 3.68 -2.49 -12.03
CA ASP A 272 3.95 -1.39 -12.96
C ASP A 272 5.43 -1.31 -13.40
N TYR A 273 6.31 -2.19 -12.89
CA TYR A 273 7.73 -2.19 -13.24
C TYR A 273 7.99 -2.26 -14.74
N ALA A 274 7.18 -3.03 -15.48
CA ALA A 274 7.31 -3.12 -16.94
C ALA A 274 7.13 -1.75 -17.61
N TYR A 275 6.22 -0.91 -17.11
CA TYR A 275 6.07 0.46 -17.57
C TYR A 275 7.19 1.36 -17.07
N GLN A 276 7.54 1.27 -15.78
CA GLN A 276 8.60 2.08 -15.17
C GLN A 276 9.94 1.96 -15.93
N PHE A 277 10.33 0.74 -16.31
CA PHE A 277 11.60 0.46 -17.00
C PHE A 277 11.47 0.31 -18.52
N ARG A 278 10.37 0.74 -19.14
CA ARG A 278 10.10 0.53 -20.58
C ARG A 278 11.16 1.11 -21.52
N GLU A 279 11.84 2.19 -21.12
CA GLU A 279 12.92 2.84 -21.88
C GLU A 279 14.32 2.38 -21.45
N ASP A 280 14.43 1.48 -20.45
CA ASP A 280 15.71 0.93 -20.00
C ASP A 280 15.98 -0.40 -20.71
N ALA A 281 16.90 -0.40 -21.68
CA ALA A 281 17.16 -1.56 -22.53
C ALA A 281 17.60 -2.81 -21.74
N GLU A 282 18.26 -2.63 -20.59
CA GLU A 282 18.71 -3.75 -19.75
C GLU A 282 17.57 -4.28 -18.87
N TYR A 283 16.81 -3.37 -18.26
CA TYR A 283 15.81 -3.74 -17.25
C TYR A 283 14.41 -3.97 -17.81
N ALA A 284 14.04 -3.43 -18.98
CA ALA A 284 12.73 -3.66 -19.61
C ALA A 284 12.34 -5.16 -19.66
N PRO A 285 13.17 -6.08 -20.20
CA PRO A 285 12.81 -7.50 -20.23
C PRO A 285 12.73 -8.14 -18.84
N LYS A 286 13.62 -7.77 -17.91
CA LYS A 286 13.63 -8.27 -16.53
C LYS A 286 12.38 -7.81 -15.76
N ALA A 287 12.05 -6.54 -15.87
CA ALA A 287 10.90 -5.91 -15.25
C ALA A 287 9.58 -6.51 -15.74
N LEU A 288 9.48 -6.82 -17.04
CA LEU A 288 8.32 -7.52 -17.60
C LEU A 288 8.13 -8.91 -16.99
N ARG A 289 9.21 -9.70 -16.87
CA ARG A 289 9.19 -11.03 -16.23
C ARG A 289 8.70 -10.95 -14.78
N VAL A 290 9.21 -9.99 -14.02
CA VAL A 290 8.81 -9.75 -12.62
C VAL A 290 7.34 -9.34 -12.53
N ALA A 291 6.92 -8.33 -13.30
CA ALA A 291 5.55 -7.82 -13.27
C ALA A 291 4.51 -8.89 -13.63
N ALA A 292 4.85 -9.80 -14.57
CA ALA A 292 3.96 -10.86 -15.03
C ALA A 292 3.57 -11.87 -13.92
N ILE A 293 4.49 -12.16 -12.99
CA ILE A 293 4.25 -13.11 -11.89
C ILE A 293 4.05 -12.44 -10.53
N ALA A 294 4.03 -11.10 -10.49
CA ALA A 294 3.71 -10.35 -9.28
C ALA A 294 2.26 -10.59 -8.88
N ARG A 295 2.06 -11.03 -7.62
CA ARG A 295 0.75 -11.31 -7.06
C ARG A 295 0.55 -10.67 -5.69
N ASP A 296 -0.62 -10.11 -5.44
CA ASP A 296 -1.14 -9.92 -4.08
C ASP A 296 -1.37 -11.29 -3.43
N VAL A 297 -1.18 -11.39 -2.12
CA VAL A 297 -1.36 -12.68 -1.43
C VAL A 297 -2.78 -13.24 -1.59
N THR A 298 -3.80 -12.38 -1.64
CA THR A 298 -5.19 -12.83 -1.73
C THR A 298 -5.59 -13.27 -3.13
N GLU A 299 -5.06 -12.66 -4.20
CA GLU A 299 -5.31 -13.15 -5.55
C GLU A 299 -4.59 -14.49 -5.78
N PHE A 300 -3.36 -14.64 -5.27
CA PHE A 300 -2.63 -15.90 -5.37
C PHE A 300 -3.33 -17.03 -4.61
N LEU A 301 -3.82 -16.79 -3.38
CA LEU A 301 -4.59 -17.77 -2.61
C LEU A 301 -5.91 -18.16 -3.31
N ALA A 302 -6.56 -17.22 -3.99
CA ALA A 302 -7.74 -17.52 -4.79
C ALA A 302 -7.41 -18.39 -6.03
N GLU A 303 -6.22 -18.23 -6.62
CA GLU A 303 -5.75 -19.06 -7.75
C GLU A 303 -5.41 -20.50 -7.31
N ILE A 304 -4.68 -20.67 -6.20
CA ILE A 304 -4.17 -22.00 -5.79
C ILE A 304 -5.13 -22.80 -4.89
N GLY A 305 -6.17 -22.13 -4.37
CA GLY A 305 -7.09 -22.66 -3.38
C GLY A 305 -6.58 -22.50 -1.95
N LEU A 306 -7.52 -22.43 -1.01
CA LEU A 306 -7.25 -22.35 0.43
C LEU A 306 -7.83 -23.60 1.11
N SER A 307 -7.07 -24.23 2.00
CA SER A 307 -7.58 -25.31 2.86
C SER A 307 -8.86 -24.90 3.60
N ALA A 308 -9.72 -25.87 3.88
CA ALA A 308 -10.91 -25.63 4.70
C ALA A 308 -10.53 -25.01 6.06
N PRO A 309 -11.31 -24.07 6.60
CA PRO A 309 -11.08 -23.55 7.93
C PRO A 309 -11.19 -24.67 8.96
N VAL A 310 -10.26 -24.67 9.92
CA VAL A 310 -10.23 -25.62 11.06
C VAL A 310 -10.56 -24.92 12.38
N ILE A 311 -10.62 -23.59 12.36
CA ILE A 311 -11.12 -22.76 13.45
C ILE A 311 -12.49 -22.24 13.04
N GLU A 312 -13.48 -22.44 13.90
CA GLU A 312 -14.78 -21.80 13.73
C GLU A 312 -14.62 -20.29 13.92
N THR A 313 -14.77 -19.56 12.82
CA THR A 313 -14.85 -18.10 12.83
C THR A 313 -16.29 -17.73 12.45
N GLY A 314 -16.87 -16.78 13.17
CA GLY A 314 -18.24 -16.27 12.94
C GLY A 314 -18.37 -14.80 13.31
N GLN A 315 -17.24 -14.18 13.69
CA GLN A 315 -17.17 -12.79 14.10
C GLN A 315 -17.37 -11.87 12.91
N ALA A 316 -18.06 -10.76 13.13
CA ALA A 316 -18.22 -9.69 12.16
C ALA A 316 -16.91 -8.93 11.96
N ILE A 317 -16.47 -8.81 10.71
CA ILE A 317 -15.26 -8.08 10.30
C ILE A 317 -15.63 -6.98 9.30
N ALA A 318 -15.21 -5.75 9.57
CA ALA A 318 -15.28 -4.66 8.60
C ALA A 318 -14.12 -4.81 7.62
N TYR A 319 -14.42 -5.06 6.35
CA TYR A 319 -13.37 -5.20 5.34
C TYR A 319 -13.00 -3.87 4.70
N HIS A 320 -11.78 -3.40 4.95
CA HIS A 320 -11.22 -2.22 4.30
C HIS A 320 -10.50 -2.58 3.00
N SER A 321 -11.18 -2.33 1.88
CA SER A 321 -10.58 -2.41 0.55
C SER A 321 -9.62 -1.23 0.31
N ALA A 322 -8.32 -1.48 0.49
CA ALA A 322 -7.30 -0.45 0.29
C ALA A 322 -7.30 0.07 -1.15
N CYS A 323 -7.23 1.39 -1.35
CA CYS A 323 -7.33 2.03 -2.67
C CYS A 323 -6.31 1.51 -3.71
N SER A 324 -5.06 1.26 -3.30
CA SER A 324 -4.03 0.67 -4.16
C SER A 324 -4.39 -0.74 -4.63
N MET A 325 -5.13 -1.49 -3.82
CA MET A 325 -5.59 -2.82 -4.16
C MET A 325 -6.78 -2.78 -5.15
N GLN A 326 -7.84 -2.02 -4.84
CA GLN A 326 -9.06 -1.95 -5.67
C GLN A 326 -8.89 -1.19 -6.99
N HIS A 327 -8.01 -0.19 -7.04
CA HIS A 327 -7.87 0.71 -8.19
C HIS A 327 -6.54 0.54 -8.91
N GLY A 328 -5.44 0.41 -8.17
CA GLY A 328 -4.11 0.17 -8.73
C GLY A 328 -3.99 -1.25 -9.28
N GLN A 329 -4.13 -2.24 -8.40
CA GLN A 329 -4.06 -3.65 -8.78
C GLN A 329 -5.35 -4.22 -9.37
N ARG A 330 -6.48 -3.51 -9.20
CA ARG A 330 -7.83 -3.94 -9.64
C ARG A 330 -8.33 -5.23 -8.98
N ILE A 331 -7.88 -5.50 -7.76
CA ILE A 331 -8.31 -6.66 -6.95
C ILE A 331 -9.43 -6.21 -6.01
N LYS A 332 -10.63 -6.78 -6.17
CA LYS A 332 -11.84 -6.38 -5.40
C LYS A 332 -12.44 -7.54 -4.61
N ASP A 333 -12.67 -8.66 -5.27
CA ASP A 333 -13.45 -9.77 -4.72
C ASP A 333 -12.63 -10.83 -3.97
N PRO A 334 -11.42 -11.23 -4.42
CA PRO A 334 -10.67 -12.32 -3.79
C PRO A 334 -10.51 -12.19 -2.26
N PRO A 335 -10.13 -11.05 -1.68
CA PRO A 335 -10.00 -10.93 -0.22
C PRO A 335 -11.31 -11.19 0.51
N ARG A 336 -12.44 -10.68 -0.02
CA ARG A 336 -13.75 -10.80 0.61
C ARG A 336 -14.27 -12.23 0.53
N HIS A 337 -14.07 -12.88 -0.61
CA HIS A 337 -14.46 -14.28 -0.80
C HIS A 337 -13.63 -15.21 0.09
N LEU A 338 -12.32 -14.99 0.19
CA LEU A 338 -11.46 -15.77 1.09
C LEU A 338 -11.87 -15.60 2.56
N LEU A 339 -12.15 -14.37 3.00
CA LEU A 339 -12.62 -14.12 4.37
C LEU A 339 -13.96 -14.80 4.66
N ARG A 340 -14.93 -14.72 3.75
CA ARG A 340 -16.22 -15.42 3.90
C ARG A 340 -16.04 -16.94 3.89
N GLY A 341 -15.20 -17.47 3.00
CA GLY A 341 -14.88 -18.90 2.93
C GLY A 341 -14.15 -19.41 4.17
N ALA A 342 -13.44 -18.53 4.89
CA ALA A 342 -12.81 -18.83 6.17
C ALA A 342 -13.79 -18.78 7.38
N GLY A 343 -15.05 -18.39 7.16
CA GLY A 343 -16.12 -18.36 8.18
C GLY A 343 -16.51 -16.96 8.68
N PHE A 344 -15.76 -15.91 8.35
CA PHE A 344 -16.03 -14.56 8.87
C PHE A 344 -17.29 -13.93 8.27
N GLU A 345 -18.04 -13.20 9.09
CA GLU A 345 -19.11 -12.33 8.61
C GLU A 345 -18.51 -11.01 8.10
N VAL A 346 -18.34 -10.89 6.78
CA VAL A 346 -17.72 -9.71 6.16
C VAL A 346 -18.73 -8.57 5.96
N LYS A 347 -18.56 -7.49 6.73
CA LYS A 347 -19.32 -6.23 6.62
C LYS A 347 -18.65 -5.28 5.62
N GLU A 348 -19.46 -4.72 4.72
CA GLU A 348 -19.03 -3.68 3.78
C GLU A 348 -19.05 -2.30 4.47
N ILE A 349 -18.03 -1.48 4.21
CA ILE A 349 -17.87 -0.16 4.83
C ILE A 349 -18.52 0.90 3.91
N PRO A 350 -19.39 1.78 4.43
CA PRO A 350 -19.86 2.95 3.68
C PRO A 350 -18.69 3.78 3.11
N GLU A 351 -18.81 4.21 1.86
CA GLU A 351 -17.77 4.95 1.15
C GLU A 351 -16.42 4.20 1.09
N ALA A 352 -16.45 2.87 0.97
CA ALA A 352 -15.26 2.02 0.91
C ALA A 352 -14.21 2.49 -0.14
N HIS A 353 -14.66 3.13 -1.23
CA HIS A 353 -13.80 3.66 -2.30
C HIS A 353 -12.93 4.85 -1.87
N LEU A 354 -13.32 5.59 -0.83
CA LEU A 354 -12.52 6.73 -0.34
C LEU A 354 -11.29 6.25 0.44
N CYS A 355 -10.14 6.88 0.13
CA CYS A 355 -8.86 6.60 0.74
C CYS A 355 -8.87 6.87 2.26
N CYS A 356 -8.10 6.07 3.02
CA CYS A 356 -7.91 6.23 4.46
C CYS A 356 -7.01 7.40 4.87
N GLY A 357 -6.33 8.05 3.93
CA GLY A 357 -5.43 9.18 4.20
C GLY A 357 -3.95 8.83 4.39
N SER A 358 -3.55 7.55 4.36
CA SER A 358 -2.14 7.15 4.55
C SER A 358 -1.23 7.52 3.37
N ALA A 359 -1.51 6.93 2.19
CA ALA A 359 -0.81 7.12 0.92
C ALA A 359 0.73 7.21 1.01
N GLY A 360 1.36 6.25 1.71
CA GLY A 360 2.81 6.16 1.82
C GLY A 360 3.37 7.21 2.78
N THR A 361 3.90 8.30 2.24
CA THR A 361 4.42 9.45 3.02
C THR A 361 3.41 10.59 3.13
N TYR A 362 2.24 10.48 2.49
CA TYR A 362 1.25 11.55 2.43
C TYR A 362 0.78 12.01 3.82
N ASN A 363 0.47 11.08 4.73
CA ASN A 363 0.03 11.43 6.10
C ASN A 363 1.09 12.18 6.93
N MET A 364 2.35 12.16 6.51
CA MET A 364 3.45 12.91 7.13
C MET A 364 3.62 14.30 6.49
N LEU A 365 3.36 14.39 5.18
CA LEU A 365 3.51 15.62 4.41
C LEU A 365 2.25 16.51 4.40
N GLN A 366 1.07 15.90 4.59
CA GLN A 366 -0.26 16.52 4.57
C GLN A 366 -1.11 16.04 5.77
N PRO A 367 -0.64 16.20 7.03
CA PRO A 367 -1.24 15.56 8.19
C PRO A 367 -2.69 15.99 8.45
N GLU A 368 -3.04 17.27 8.22
CA GLU A 368 -4.37 17.80 8.50
C GLU A 368 -5.44 17.13 7.62
N ILE A 369 -5.16 16.96 6.32
CA ILE A 369 -6.06 16.29 5.37
C ILE A 369 -6.11 14.79 5.68
N ALA A 370 -4.95 14.18 5.95
CA ALA A 370 -4.86 12.75 6.24
C ALA A 370 -5.65 12.35 7.50
N VAL A 371 -5.64 13.18 8.55
CA VAL A 371 -6.42 12.98 9.77
C VAL A 371 -7.92 13.07 9.48
N GLN A 372 -8.37 14.08 8.75
CA GLN A 372 -9.79 14.22 8.40
C GLN A 372 -10.31 13.03 7.57
N LEU A 373 -9.51 12.55 6.61
CA LEU A 373 -9.83 11.35 5.82
C LEU A 373 -9.88 10.08 6.69
N ARG A 374 -8.91 9.93 7.60
CA ARG A 374 -8.90 8.83 8.58
C ARG A 374 -10.17 8.85 9.44
N ASP A 375 -10.51 9.99 10.02
CA ASP A 375 -11.64 10.09 10.94
C ASP A 375 -12.96 9.81 10.23
N ARG A 376 -13.11 10.28 8.97
CA ARG A 376 -14.25 9.89 8.12
C ARG A 376 -14.30 8.38 7.89
N LYS A 377 -13.16 7.76 7.56
CA LYS A 377 -13.09 6.31 7.35
C LYS A 377 -13.43 5.54 8.62
N VAL A 378 -12.92 5.95 9.77
CA VAL A 378 -13.19 5.34 11.07
C VAL A 378 -14.67 5.41 11.41
N ARG A 379 -15.32 6.57 11.28
CA ARG A 379 -16.77 6.69 11.53
C ARG A 379 -17.60 5.70 10.69
N ASN A 380 -17.24 5.52 9.42
CA ASN A 380 -17.92 4.56 8.55
C ASN A 380 -17.60 3.10 8.92
N ILE A 381 -16.40 2.82 9.44
CA ILE A 381 -16.05 1.48 9.94
C ILE A 381 -16.87 1.17 11.19
N GLU A 382 -16.89 2.08 12.16
CA GLU A 382 -17.57 1.88 13.44
C GLU A 382 -19.09 1.75 13.28
N SER A 383 -19.68 2.41 12.27
CA SER A 383 -21.10 2.25 11.96
C SER A 383 -21.49 0.84 11.51
N THR A 384 -20.54 0.01 11.06
CA THR A 384 -20.79 -1.40 10.72
C THR A 384 -20.99 -2.30 11.94
N LYS A 385 -20.59 -1.83 13.13
CA LYS A 385 -20.58 -2.61 14.40
C LYS A 385 -19.78 -3.92 14.31
N ALA A 386 -18.79 -3.98 13.43
CA ALA A 386 -17.87 -5.11 13.36
C ALA A 386 -16.97 -5.19 14.60
N ALA A 387 -16.51 -6.40 14.91
CA ALA A 387 -15.62 -6.67 16.04
C ALA A 387 -14.14 -6.37 15.75
N ALA A 388 -13.76 -6.38 14.47
CA ALA A 388 -12.41 -6.03 14.02
C ALA A 388 -12.42 -5.53 12.57
N ILE A 389 -11.27 -5.04 12.12
CA ILE A 389 -11.05 -4.53 10.77
C ILE A 389 -10.03 -5.43 10.06
N ALA A 390 -10.31 -5.82 8.82
CA ALA A 390 -9.36 -6.50 7.95
C ALA A 390 -8.93 -5.59 6.79
N ALA A 391 -7.63 -5.53 6.50
CA ALA A 391 -7.08 -4.75 5.38
C ALA A 391 -5.92 -5.49 4.69
N GLY A 392 -5.61 -5.08 3.44
CA GLY A 392 -4.50 -5.61 2.63
C GLY A 392 -3.38 -4.60 2.40
N ASN A 393 -3.17 -3.68 3.35
CA ASN A 393 -2.17 -2.62 3.18
C ASN A 393 -1.67 -2.12 4.54
N LEU A 394 -0.37 -2.22 4.78
CA LEU A 394 0.25 -1.75 6.02
C LEU A 394 -0.03 -0.28 6.31
N GLY A 395 0.07 0.61 5.31
CA GLY A 395 -0.19 2.03 5.49
C GLY A 395 -1.63 2.32 5.90
N CYS A 396 -2.60 1.58 5.34
CA CYS A 396 -3.99 1.69 5.79
C CYS A 396 -4.17 1.17 7.22
N ILE A 397 -3.54 0.04 7.56
CA ILE A 397 -3.57 -0.54 8.91
C ILE A 397 -3.04 0.49 9.92
N THR A 398 -1.86 1.05 9.68
CA THR A 398 -1.24 2.01 10.60
C THR A 398 -2.03 3.30 10.71
N GLN A 399 -2.53 3.85 9.61
CA GLN A 399 -3.32 5.07 9.63
C GLN A 399 -4.65 4.90 10.38
N ILE A 400 -5.43 3.86 10.06
CA ILE A 400 -6.74 3.63 10.65
C ILE A 400 -6.61 3.30 12.15
N ALA A 401 -5.61 2.51 12.54
CA ALA A 401 -5.35 2.15 13.94
C ALA A 401 -5.17 3.36 14.87
N THR A 402 -4.74 4.51 14.35
CA THR A 402 -4.57 5.73 15.17
C THR A 402 -5.89 6.43 15.50
N GLY A 403 -7.00 6.07 14.86
CA GLY A 403 -8.29 6.74 15.00
C GLY A 403 -9.38 5.94 15.69
N THR A 404 -9.16 4.66 16.00
CA THR A 404 -10.18 3.77 16.59
C THR A 404 -9.58 2.81 17.61
N GLY A 405 -10.42 2.32 18.53
CA GLY A 405 -10.08 1.24 19.45
C GLY A 405 -10.34 -0.16 18.89
N LEU A 406 -10.98 -0.27 17.72
CA LEU A 406 -11.21 -1.56 17.07
C LEU A 406 -9.88 -2.18 16.64
N PRO A 407 -9.65 -3.47 16.92
CA PRO A 407 -8.45 -4.14 16.46
C PRO A 407 -8.46 -4.24 14.93
N ILE A 408 -7.30 -3.98 14.33
CA ILE A 408 -7.09 -4.04 12.89
C ILE A 408 -5.96 -5.01 12.57
N VAL A 409 -6.22 -5.91 11.63
CA VAL A 409 -5.30 -6.98 11.23
C VAL A 409 -5.16 -7.05 9.72
N HIS A 410 -4.06 -7.62 9.25
CA HIS A 410 -3.94 -7.96 7.85
C HIS A 410 -4.86 -9.13 7.49
N THR A 411 -5.43 -9.10 6.29
CA THR A 411 -6.32 -10.15 5.80
C THR A 411 -5.65 -11.54 5.88
N VAL A 412 -4.36 -11.62 5.56
CA VAL A 412 -3.58 -12.87 5.63
C VAL A 412 -3.46 -13.44 7.05
N GLU A 413 -3.46 -12.60 8.09
CA GLU A 413 -3.36 -13.08 9.48
C GLU A 413 -4.66 -13.78 9.90
N LEU A 414 -5.81 -13.28 9.43
CA LEU A 414 -7.11 -13.95 9.64
C LEU A 414 -7.20 -15.28 8.89
N LEU A 415 -6.71 -15.32 7.64
CA LEU A 415 -6.71 -16.55 6.85
C LEU A 415 -5.72 -17.59 7.41
N ASP A 416 -4.55 -17.15 7.86
CA ASP A 416 -3.58 -18.00 8.57
C ASP A 416 -4.25 -18.60 9.81
N TRP A 417 -4.87 -17.77 10.66
CA TRP A 417 -5.55 -18.23 11.87
C TRP A 417 -6.70 -19.20 11.58
N ALA A 418 -7.61 -18.86 10.68
CA ALA A 418 -8.76 -19.70 10.35
C ALA A 418 -8.36 -21.10 9.84
N THR A 419 -7.17 -21.20 9.22
CA THR A 419 -6.63 -22.45 8.67
C THR A 419 -5.56 -23.11 9.56
N GLY A 420 -5.50 -22.75 10.85
CA GLY A 420 -4.70 -23.44 11.86
C GLY A 420 -3.44 -22.72 12.32
N GLY A 421 -3.19 -21.50 11.85
CA GLY A 421 -2.16 -20.60 12.37
C GLY A 421 -2.52 -20.00 13.74
N PRO A 422 -1.58 -19.31 14.41
CA PRO A 422 -1.85 -18.67 15.68
C PRO A 422 -2.86 -17.51 15.54
N LYS A 423 -3.63 -17.26 16.60
CA LYS A 423 -4.53 -16.10 16.67
C LYS A 423 -3.72 -14.80 16.57
N PRO A 424 -4.12 -13.82 15.73
CA PRO A 424 -3.41 -12.55 15.58
C PRO A 424 -3.33 -11.79 16.91
N ASP A 425 -2.18 -11.17 17.18
CA ASP A 425 -1.90 -10.50 18.46
C ASP A 425 -2.92 -9.39 18.77
N ALA A 426 -3.30 -8.60 17.76
CA ALA A 426 -4.29 -7.55 17.90
C ALA A 426 -5.68 -8.06 18.32
N LEU A 427 -5.97 -9.35 18.14
CA LEU A 427 -7.26 -9.97 18.52
C LEU A 427 -7.21 -10.71 19.86
N ARG A 428 -6.02 -10.90 20.46
CA ARG A 428 -5.86 -11.75 21.66
C ARG A 428 -6.77 -11.31 22.80
N ASP A 429 -6.79 -10.02 23.09
CA ASP A 429 -7.55 -9.42 24.20
C ASP A 429 -8.97 -9.01 23.80
N SER A 430 -9.40 -9.29 22.56
CA SER A 430 -10.74 -8.92 22.10
C SER A 430 -11.78 -9.96 22.54
N PRO A 431 -12.79 -9.59 23.36
CA PRO A 431 -13.81 -10.52 23.85
C PRO A 431 -14.61 -11.19 22.72
N ALA A 432 -14.82 -10.47 21.61
CA ALA A 432 -15.53 -11.00 20.45
C ALA A 432 -14.81 -12.19 19.79
N PHE A 433 -13.51 -12.32 20.02
CA PHE A 433 -12.67 -13.41 19.50
C PHE A 433 -12.21 -14.37 20.59
N ALA A 434 -12.78 -14.29 21.80
CA ALA A 434 -12.60 -15.33 22.81
C ALA A 434 -13.21 -16.62 22.27
N GLY A 435 -12.47 -17.73 22.25
CA GLY A 435 -13.00 -19.01 21.79
C GLY A 435 -14.18 -19.47 22.64
N PRO A 436 -14.96 -20.48 22.21
CA PRO A 436 -16.12 -20.97 22.95
C PRO A 436 -15.83 -21.39 24.41
N ALA A 437 -14.57 -21.64 24.77
CA ALA A 437 -14.13 -21.93 26.14
C ALA A 437 -13.85 -20.69 27.03
N GLN A 438 -14.01 -19.47 26.51
CA GLN A 438 -13.65 -18.23 27.21
C GLN A 438 -14.76 -17.16 27.18
N ALA A 439 -15.99 -17.52 26.81
CA ALA A 439 -17.15 -16.67 27.09
C ALA A 439 -17.43 -16.72 28.61
N PRO A 440 -17.42 -15.59 29.33
CA PRO A 440 -17.81 -15.57 30.73
C PRO A 440 -19.31 -15.89 30.82
N GLY A 441 -19.65 -17.13 31.20
CA GLY A 441 -21.04 -17.54 31.46
C GLY A 441 -21.48 -18.91 30.96
N ALA A 442 -20.66 -19.67 30.23
CA ALA A 442 -21.02 -21.03 29.86
C ALA A 442 -20.66 -22.01 30.99
N ALA A 443 -21.61 -22.26 31.89
CA ALA A 443 -21.54 -23.40 32.81
C ALA A 443 -21.40 -24.71 32.00
N PRO A 444 -20.58 -25.68 32.44
CA PRO A 444 -20.47 -26.95 31.75
C PRO A 444 -21.84 -27.64 31.77
N ARG A 445 -22.38 -27.93 30.58
CA ARG A 445 -23.52 -28.85 30.47
C ARG A 445 -23.06 -30.21 30.98
N ALA A 446 -23.62 -30.64 32.09
CA ALA A 446 -23.50 -32.00 32.58
C ALA A 446 -24.02 -32.95 31.49
N ALA A 447 -23.26 -34.00 31.24
CA ALA A 447 -23.69 -35.10 30.38
C ALA A 447 -24.85 -35.84 31.06
N GLU A 448 -25.94 -36.04 30.32
CA GLU A 448 -26.94 -37.09 30.54
C GLU A 448 -26.82 -38.14 29.44
#